data_AF-A0A438CWJ0-F1
#
_entry.id   AF-A0A438CWJ0-F1
#
_cell.length_a   1.000
_cell.length_b   1.000
_cell.length_c   1.000
_cell.angle_alpha   90.00
_cell.angle_beta   90.00
_cell.angle_gamma   90.00
#
_symmetry.space_group_name_H-M   'P 1'
#
loop_
_entity.id
_entity.type
_entity.pdbx_description
1 polymer ?
#
loop_
_entity_poly.entity_id
_entity_poly.type
_entity_poly.pdbx_seq_one_letter_code
_entity_poly.pdbx_strand_id
1 'polypeptide(L)' 'MGNGQKVRFWKDKWCEDELLSVSFPSLFALAASKEVWVANMWNSIVEGDGWASCLSRPFHDWEVENVEHFFY' A
#
# COMPACT_ATOMS: atom_id res chain seq x y z
N MET A 1 -10.64 -11.33 -13.68
CA MET A 1 -9.45 -10.46 -13.71
C MET A 1 -9.89 -9.08 -13.26
N GLY A 2 -9.79 -8.83 -11.95
CA GLY A 2 -10.33 -7.62 -11.34
C GLY A 2 -9.40 -6.44 -11.59
N ASN A 3 -9.90 -5.41 -12.26
CA ASN A 3 -9.17 -4.18 -12.48
C ASN A 3 -8.85 -3.57 -11.09
N GLY A 4 -7.58 -3.60 -10.67
CA GLY A 4 -7.08 -2.97 -9.43
C GLY A 4 -7.30 -1.46 -9.31
N GLN A 5 -8.09 -0.88 -10.22
CA GLN A 5 -8.61 0.48 -10.25
C GLN A 5 -9.89 0.67 -9.42
N LYS A 6 -10.46 -0.39 -8.83
CA LYS A 6 -11.65 -0.32 -7.95
C LYS A 6 -11.37 -0.62 -6.48
N VAL A 7 -10.13 -0.95 -6.13
CA VAL A 7 -9.73 -1.28 -4.77
C VAL A 7 -8.78 -0.20 -4.27
N ARG A 8 -9.18 0.46 -3.19
CA ARG A 8 -8.36 1.41 -2.43
C ARG A 8 -7.44 0.61 -1.53
N PHE A 9 -6.15 0.91 -1.62
CA PHE A 9 -5.10 0.17 -0.96
C PHE A 9 -5.30 0.10 0.57
N TRP A 10 -5.69 1.21 1.20
CA TRP A 10 -5.81 1.28 2.66
C TRP A 10 -7.20 0.97 3.20
N LYS A 11 -8.23 1.31 2.42
CA LYS A 11 -9.62 1.43 2.88
C LYS A 11 -10.51 0.29 2.41
N ASP A 12 -10.06 -0.51 1.45
CA ASP A 12 -10.80 -1.66 0.99
C ASP A 12 -10.14 -2.94 1.49
N LYS A 13 -10.95 -3.98 1.61
CA LYS A 13 -10.57 -5.26 2.20
C LYS A 13 -9.66 -6.03 1.25
N TRP A 14 -8.64 -6.65 1.82
CA TRP A 14 -7.73 -7.54 1.10
C TRP A 14 -8.18 -8.99 1.20
N CYS A 15 -7.37 -9.94 0.68
CA CYS A 15 -7.69 -11.37 0.59
C CYS A 15 -8.29 -12.00 1.87
N GLU A 16 -8.10 -11.38 3.04
CA GLU A 16 -8.57 -11.88 4.34
C GLU A 16 -9.56 -10.93 5.05
N ASP A 17 -10.32 -10.12 4.30
CA ASP A 17 -11.40 -9.27 4.84
C ASP A 17 -10.96 -8.16 5.83
N GLU A 18 -9.67 -8.10 6.17
CA GLU A 18 -9.04 -7.04 6.97
C GLU A 18 -8.54 -5.86 6.12
N LEU A 19 -8.56 -4.69 6.75
CA LEU A 19 -8.09 -3.43 6.19
C LEU A 19 -6.61 -3.27 6.50
N LEU A 20 -5.78 -2.93 5.51
CA LEU A 20 -4.36 -2.61 5.77
C LEU A 20 -4.20 -1.44 6.74
N SER A 21 -5.18 -0.54 6.82
CA SER A 21 -5.16 0.54 7.82
C SER A 21 -5.25 0.02 9.27
N VAL A 22 -5.83 -1.17 9.46
CA VAL A 22 -5.98 -1.81 10.77
C VAL A 22 -4.79 -2.70 11.06
N SER A 23 -4.34 -3.50 10.09
CA SER A 23 -3.19 -4.39 10.25
C SER A 23 -1.86 -3.62 10.31
N PHE A 24 -1.77 -2.49 9.60
CA PHE A 24 -0.57 -1.63 9.53
C PHE A 24 -0.88 -0.16 9.85
N PRO A 25 -1.26 0.18 11.09
CA PRO A 25 -1.68 1.53 11.47
C PRO A 25 -0.54 2.56 11.35
N SER A 26 0.71 2.14 11.62
CA SER A 26 1.90 2.98 11.43
C SER A 26 2.09 3.37 9.97
N LEU A 27 1.91 2.40 9.05
CA LEU A 27 2.04 2.60 7.61
C LEU A 27 0.95 3.54 7.10
N PHE A 28 -0.28 3.33 7.58
CA PHE A 28 -1.43 4.17 7.24
C PHE A 28 -1.27 5.62 7.73
N ALA A 29 -0.61 5.83 8.87
CA ALA A 29 -0.30 7.18 9.36
C ALA A 29 0.71 7.91 8.47
N LEU A 30 1.59 7.16 7.79
CA LEU A 30 2.65 7.69 6.91
C LEU A 30 2.21 7.81 5.44
N ALA A 31 1.07 7.23 5.08
CA ALA A 31 0.50 7.35 3.76
C ALA A 31 0.29 8.83 3.38
N ALA A 32 0.94 9.28 2.30
CA ALA A 32 0.67 10.61 1.75
C ALA A 32 -0.76 10.67 1.20
N SER A 33 -1.24 9.54 0.65
CA SER A 33 -2.62 9.38 0.24
C SER A 33 -3.22 8.09 0.80
N LYS A 34 -4.21 8.25 1.69
CA LYS A 34 -5.03 7.15 2.25
C LYS A 34 -6.07 6.62 1.26
N GLU A 35 -6.16 7.22 0.09
CA GLU A 35 -7.14 6.90 -0.96
C GLU A 35 -6.44 6.43 -2.24
N VAL A 36 -5.17 6.06 -2.15
CA VAL A 36 -4.42 5.50 -3.26
C VAL A 36 -5.03 4.18 -3.71
N TRP A 37 -5.14 4.01 -5.03
CA TRP A 37 -5.60 2.78 -5.66
C TRP A 37 -4.47 1.76 -5.72
N VAL A 38 -4.81 0.48 -5.63
CA VAL A 38 -3.83 -0.61 -5.76
C VAL A 38 -3.07 -0.53 -7.09
N ALA A 39 -3.75 -0.18 -8.18
CA ALA A 39 -3.10 0.02 -9.48
C ALA A 39 -2.06 1.15 -9.47
N ASN A 40 -2.34 2.25 -8.76
CA ASN A 40 -1.40 3.38 -8.66
C ASN A 40 -0.20 3.02 -7.79
N MET A 41 -0.45 2.33 -6.67
CA MET A 41 0.57 1.80 -5.77
C MET A 41 1.54 0.87 -6.52
N TRP A 42 0.99 -0.05 -7.32
CA TRP A 42 1.78 -1.01 -8.09
C TRP A 42 2.61 -0.35 -9.18
N ASN A 43 2.08 0.65 -9.88
CA ASN A 43 2.83 1.42 -10.87
C ASN A 43 4.04 2.12 -10.23
N SER A 44 3.87 2.75 -9.06
CA SER A 44 4.98 3.38 -8.32
C SER A 44 6.10 2.39 -7.98
N ILE A 45 5.75 1.15 -7.61
CA ILE A 45 6.74 0.10 -7.31
C ILE A 45 7.47 -0.34 -8.58
N VAL A 46 6.73 -0.57 -9.67
CA VAL A 46 7.27 -1.03 -10.96
C VAL A 46 8.14 0.04 -11.64
N GLU A 47 7.80 1.31 -11.49
CA GLU A 47 8.56 2.45 -12.06
C GLU A 47 9.90 2.70 -11.33
N GLY A 48 10.17 1.99 -10.24
CA GLY A 48 11.42 2.08 -9.48
C GLY A 48 11.42 3.19 -8.42
N ASP A 49 10.33 3.96 -8.33
CA ASP A 49 10.10 4.94 -7.27
C ASP A 49 9.68 4.27 -5.95
N GLY A 50 9.37 2.97 -5.99
CA GLY A 50 8.99 2.17 -4.84
C GLY A 50 7.74 2.71 -4.15
N TRP A 51 7.66 2.52 -2.84
CA TRP A 51 6.61 3.11 -2.00
C TRP A 51 6.77 4.63 -1.81
N ALA A 52 7.89 5.23 -2.25
CA ALA A 52 8.28 6.59 -1.86
C ALA A 52 7.33 7.66 -2.40
N SER A 53 6.71 7.46 -3.57
CA SER A 53 5.76 8.42 -4.16
C SER A 53 4.36 8.37 -3.53
N CYS A 54 4.04 7.32 -2.78
CA CYS A 54 2.74 7.14 -2.13
C CYS A 54 2.75 7.52 -0.62
N LEU A 55 3.92 7.85 -0.07
CA LEU A 55 4.14 8.08 1.36
C LEU A 55 4.69 9.49 1.63
N SER A 56 4.36 10.05 2.79
CA SER A 56 4.79 11.41 3.17
C SER A 56 6.28 11.47 3.53
N ARG A 57 6.92 10.32 3.71
CA ARG A 57 8.35 10.19 4.02
C ARG A 57 8.89 8.83 3.53
N PRO A 58 10.22 8.72 3.34
CA PRO A 58 10.86 7.42 3.11
C PRO A 58 10.60 6.46 4.26
N PHE A 59 10.44 5.19 3.92
CA PHE A 59 10.26 4.11 4.88
C PHE A 59 11.57 3.69 5.54
N HIS A 60 11.47 3.02 6.68
CA HIS A 60 12.53 2.10 7.09
C HIS A 60 12.36 0.76 6.35
N ASP A 61 13.46 0.12 5.98
CA ASP A 61 13.47 -1.15 5.23
C ASP A 61 12.61 -2.24 5.90
N TRP A 62 12.63 -2.32 7.24
CA TRP A 62 11.87 -3.30 8.01
C TRP A 62 10.35 -3.08 7.99
N GLU A 63 9.88 -1.87 7.73
CA GLU A 63 8.44 -1.61 7.63
C GLU A 63 7.93 -1.96 6.20
N VAL A 64 8.79 -1.92 5.16
CA VAL A 64 8.44 -2.24 3.75
C VAL A 64 8.30 -3.75 3.56
N GLU A 65 9.25 -4.49 4.12
CA GLU A 65 9.34 -5.96 3.99
C GLU A 65 8.06 -6.66 4.50
N ASN A 66 7.44 -6.12 5.55
CA ASN A 66 6.17 -6.61 6.10
C ASN A 66 4.99 -6.47 5.13
N VAL A 67 5.00 -5.43 4.28
CA VAL A 67 3.94 -5.17 3.31
C VAL A 67 4.17 -5.94 2.03
N GLU A 68 5.43 -6.05 1.58
CA GLU A 68 5.77 -6.90 0.44
C GLU A 68 5.44 -8.37 0.71
N HIS A 69 5.68 -8.86 1.93
CA HIS A 69 5.29 -10.21 2.35
C HIS A 69 3.75 -10.39 2.42
N PHE A 70 2.97 -9.32 2.51
CA PHE A 70 1.51 -9.41 2.46
C PHE A 70 0.99 -9.55 1.02
N PHE A 71 1.77 -9.14 0.02
CA PHE A 71 1.40 -9.19 -1.39
C PHE A 71 2.01 -10.36 -2.18
N TYR A 72 2.96 -11.09 -1.59
CA TYR A 72 3.62 -12.26 -2.17
C TYR A 72 3.13 -13.55 -1.52
#